data_AF-A0A0L0JI34-F1
#
_entry.id   AF-A0A0L0JI34-F1
#
_cell.length_a   1.000
_cell.length_b   1.000
_cell.length_c   1.000
_cell.angle_alpha   90.00
_cell.angle_beta   90.00
_cell.angle_gamma   90.00
#
_symmetry.space_group_name_H-M   'P 1'
#
loop_
_entity.id
_entity.type
_entity.pdbx_description
1 polymer ?
#
loop_
_entity_poly.entity_id
_entity_poly.type
_entity_poly.pdbx_seq_one_letter_code
_entity_poly.pdbx_strand_id
1 'polypeptide(L)'
;MTSSPSDSLPPLASSVSPDNGPHLSREEFDALFETVRTWGHWTPADRGAWNRVTPAHVQRATALVRSGTTVPMALPWNTKAGPDNGKPALHYMSDLGDVESPEPSCHKDFIAVDYHGKGVSHLDALSHIAYRGQLYDGRTAREVVDAAGAHFGAVSALGPLVTRGVLIDLPAALGVDWLEPGTAVHAEDLLAAEQALGVTIGEGDAVLLRSGHFRRRAELGAWNPDNASAGLHVDAVPLLAELGIALLGGDGDSDVRPSPVEGLHSPVHALAITAMGVPLLDNLDLEVLSTACAAEGRYEFLLVVAPLNIPGGTGSPVNPVAVL
;
A
#
# COMPACT_ATOMS: atom_id res chain seq x y z
N MET A 1 -17.03 -50.77 28.82
CA MET A 1 -17.45 -51.10 27.45
C MET A 1 -18.49 -50.04 27.07
N THR A 2 -18.29 -49.10 26.14
CA THR A 2 -17.26 -48.86 25.13
C THR A 2 -17.23 -47.36 24.86
N SER A 3 -16.02 -46.81 24.84
CA SER A 3 -15.63 -45.46 24.44
C SER A 3 -16.06 -45.13 23.00
N SER A 4 -16.62 -43.94 22.79
CA SER A 4 -16.71 -43.32 21.46
C SER A 4 -15.41 -42.56 21.19
N PRO A 5 -14.77 -42.73 20.02
CA PRO A 5 -13.53 -42.04 19.72
C PRO A 5 -13.83 -40.58 19.38
N SER A 6 -13.19 -39.67 20.12
CA SER A 6 -13.01 -38.30 19.70
C SER A 6 -12.06 -38.28 18.51
N ASP A 7 -12.55 -37.99 17.32
CA ASP A 7 -11.70 -37.56 16.21
C ASP A 7 -11.12 -36.19 16.56
N SER A 8 -10.01 -36.21 17.29
CA SER A 8 -9.12 -35.07 17.40
C SER A 8 -8.48 -34.87 16.02
N LEU A 9 -8.92 -33.84 15.31
CA LEU A 9 -8.21 -33.30 14.16
C LEU A 9 -6.71 -33.15 14.53
N PRO A 10 -5.78 -33.55 13.64
CA PRO A 10 -4.37 -33.41 13.93
C PRO A 10 -4.03 -31.93 14.20
N PRO A 11 -3.10 -31.64 15.12
CA PRO A 11 -2.64 -30.28 15.33
C PRO A 11 -2.14 -29.72 14.00
N LEU A 12 -2.63 -28.53 13.64
CA LEU A 12 -2.10 -27.72 12.55
C LEU A 12 -0.58 -27.72 12.63
N ALA A 13 0.05 -27.96 11.48
CA ALA A 13 1.49 -28.01 11.31
C ALA A 13 2.18 -26.90 12.13
N SER A 14 3.25 -27.27 12.83
CA SER A 14 4.03 -26.39 13.68
C SER A 14 4.34 -25.08 12.94
N SER A 15 3.80 -23.97 13.45
CA SER A 15 4.15 -22.61 13.05
C SER A 15 5.59 -22.33 13.48
N VAL A 16 6.55 -22.77 12.68
CA VAL A 16 7.88 -22.16 12.74
C VAL A 16 7.66 -20.76 12.19
N SER A 17 7.66 -19.74 13.06
CA SER A 17 7.68 -18.36 12.62
C SER A 17 8.85 -18.21 11.65
N PRO A 18 8.65 -17.66 10.44
CA PRO A 18 9.74 -17.43 9.51
C PRO A 18 10.83 -16.61 10.22
N ASP A 19 12.09 -16.95 9.98
CA ASP A 19 13.22 -16.15 10.42
C ASP A 19 13.21 -14.85 9.61
N ASN A 20 12.66 -13.79 10.19
CA ASN A 20 12.43 -12.50 9.53
C ASN A 20 13.64 -11.55 9.68
N GLY A 21 14.82 -12.10 9.96
CA GLY A 21 16.02 -11.31 10.18
C GLY A 21 16.03 -10.58 11.54
N PRO A 22 16.99 -9.66 11.72
CA PRO A 22 17.24 -9.05 13.01
C PRO A 22 16.16 -8.03 13.39
N HIS A 23 15.75 -8.07 14.66
CA HIS A 23 15.00 -6.97 15.25
C HIS A 23 15.90 -5.75 15.46
N LEU A 24 15.35 -4.55 15.28
CA LEU A 24 16.02 -3.29 15.57
C LEU A 24 15.50 -2.69 16.88
N SER A 25 16.44 -2.21 17.69
CA SER A 25 16.13 -1.29 18.78
C SER A 25 15.61 0.04 18.24
N ARG A 26 15.01 0.84 19.12
CA ARG A 26 14.56 2.19 18.77
C ARG A 26 15.70 3.12 18.33
N GLU A 27 16.89 2.94 18.90
CA GLU A 27 18.08 3.75 18.56
C GLU A 27 18.62 3.41 17.17
N GLU A 28 18.66 2.12 16.81
CA GLU A 28 19.05 1.68 15.45
C GLU A 28 18.05 2.16 14.40
N PHE A 29 16.75 2.11 14.70
CA PHE A 29 15.73 2.67 13.82
C PHE A 29 15.85 4.19 13.67
N ASP A 30 16.14 4.93 14.75
CA ASP A 30 16.37 6.38 14.67
C ASP A 30 17.60 6.70 13.79
N ALA A 31 18.66 5.91 13.87
CA ALA A 31 19.81 6.07 12.99
C ALA A 31 19.45 5.80 11.52
N LEU A 32 18.68 4.74 11.25
CA LEU A 32 18.17 4.43 9.91
C LEU A 32 17.24 5.52 9.37
N PHE A 33 16.38 6.08 10.22
CA PHE A 33 15.53 7.22 9.85
C PHE A 33 16.36 8.39 9.34
N GLU A 34 17.44 8.73 10.06
CA GLU A 34 18.33 9.83 9.67
C GLU A 34 19.11 9.56 8.37
N THR A 35 19.45 8.30 8.06
CA THR A 35 20.21 7.97 6.84
C THR A 35 19.38 8.12 5.57
N VAL A 36 18.07 7.82 5.64
CA VAL A 36 17.15 7.93 4.49
C VAL A 36 16.38 9.26 4.45
N ARG A 37 16.56 10.13 5.45
CA ARG A 37 15.82 11.40 5.55
C ARG A 37 16.15 12.36 4.41
N THR A 38 15.11 12.89 3.75
CA THR A 38 15.24 13.84 2.63
C THR A 38 14.56 15.18 2.91
N TRP A 39 14.60 15.66 4.16
CA TRP A 39 13.99 16.94 4.54
C TRP A 39 14.77 18.12 3.95
N GLY A 40 14.06 19.18 3.55
CA GLY A 40 14.64 20.33 2.85
C GLY A 40 15.05 20.08 1.39
N HIS A 41 14.84 18.88 0.84
CA HIS A 41 15.22 18.56 -0.54
C HIS A 41 14.29 19.18 -1.58
N TRP A 42 13.02 19.39 -1.25
CA TRP A 42 11.99 19.78 -2.21
C TRP A 42 11.41 21.16 -1.93
N THR A 43 10.99 21.83 -3.00
CA THR A 43 10.19 23.05 -2.93
C THR A 43 9.16 23.02 -4.06
N PRO A 44 7.84 22.96 -3.76
CA PRO A 44 7.23 22.85 -2.42
C PRO A 44 7.47 21.48 -1.76
N ALA A 45 7.58 21.46 -0.43
CA ALA A 45 7.87 20.24 0.34
C ALA A 45 6.65 19.31 0.48
N ASP A 46 5.43 19.82 0.39
CA ASP A 46 4.17 19.10 0.62
C ASP A 46 3.91 17.92 -0.32
N ARG A 47 4.68 17.80 -1.41
CA ARG A 47 4.65 16.67 -2.36
C ARG A 47 5.78 15.68 -2.15
N GLY A 48 6.78 16.02 -1.32
CA GLY A 48 7.92 15.17 -1.01
C GLY A 48 8.57 14.57 -2.26
N ALA A 49 8.80 13.26 -2.22
CA ALA A 49 9.38 12.46 -3.28
C ALA A 49 8.60 12.50 -4.60
N TRP A 50 7.30 12.80 -4.57
CA TRP A 50 6.48 12.93 -5.77
C TRP A 50 6.94 14.07 -6.68
N ASN A 51 7.73 15.03 -6.17
CA ASN A 51 8.36 16.07 -6.99
C ASN A 51 9.37 15.53 -8.03
N ARG A 52 9.82 14.27 -7.91
CA ARG A 52 10.61 13.59 -8.96
C ARG A 52 9.83 13.39 -10.25
N VAL A 53 8.51 13.23 -10.15
CA VAL A 53 7.63 12.95 -11.30
C VAL A 53 7.32 14.24 -12.04
N THR A 54 8.15 14.52 -13.04
CA THR A 54 8.02 15.66 -13.96
C THR A 54 7.16 15.30 -15.18
N PRO A 55 6.70 16.27 -15.99
CA PRO A 55 6.02 15.99 -17.26
C PRO A 55 6.82 15.07 -18.20
N ALA A 56 8.15 15.14 -18.16
CA ALA A 56 9.01 14.23 -18.92
C ALA A 56 8.98 12.78 -18.39
N HIS A 57 8.85 12.58 -17.07
CA HIS A 57 8.63 11.25 -16.49
C HIS A 57 7.28 10.68 -16.96
N VAL A 58 6.22 11.48 -16.88
CA VAL A 58 4.88 11.10 -17.37
C VAL A 58 4.93 10.67 -18.83
N GLN A 59 5.58 11.46 -19.69
CA GLN A 59 5.71 11.14 -21.10
C GLN A 59 6.43 9.79 -21.32
N ARG A 60 7.52 9.51 -20.59
CA ARG A 60 8.21 8.21 -20.68
C ARG A 60 7.30 7.06 -20.22
N ALA A 61 6.57 7.24 -19.12
CA ALA A 61 5.63 6.24 -18.63
C ALA A 61 4.51 5.96 -19.66
N THR A 62 3.98 6.98 -20.34
CA THR A 62 2.95 6.77 -21.37
C THR A 62 3.45 5.95 -22.57
N ALA A 63 4.75 5.97 -22.85
CA ALA A 63 5.35 5.17 -23.92
C ALA A 63 5.44 3.67 -23.60
N LEU A 64 5.15 3.27 -22.35
CA LEU A 64 5.08 1.88 -21.92
C LEU A 64 3.79 1.17 -22.38
N VAL A 65 2.73 1.92 -22.67
CA VAL A 65 1.44 1.35 -23.07
C VAL A 65 1.57 0.65 -24.43
N ARG A 66 1.23 -0.64 -24.48
CA ARG A 66 1.30 -1.50 -25.67
C ARG A 66 -0.05 -2.08 -26.03
N SER A 67 -0.67 -2.80 -25.11
CA SER A 67 -1.95 -3.46 -25.36
C SER A 67 -3.13 -2.53 -25.10
N GLY A 68 -2.94 -1.51 -24.27
CA GLY A 68 -4.02 -0.66 -23.78
C GLY A 68 -4.91 -1.38 -22.76
N THR A 69 -4.49 -2.55 -22.28
CA THR A 69 -5.21 -3.29 -21.24
C THR A 69 -5.19 -2.47 -19.96
N THR A 70 -6.37 -2.12 -19.46
CA THR A 70 -6.54 -1.36 -18.23
C THR A 70 -6.91 -2.31 -17.09
N VAL A 71 -6.10 -2.31 -16.02
CA VAL A 71 -6.33 -3.15 -14.84
C VAL A 71 -6.61 -2.26 -13.63
N PRO A 72 -7.83 -2.24 -13.09
CA PRO A 72 -8.12 -1.59 -11.81
C PRO A 72 -7.49 -2.38 -10.66
N MET A 73 -7.00 -1.68 -9.65
CA MET A 73 -6.30 -2.27 -8.50
C MET A 73 -6.93 -1.93 -7.15
N ALA A 74 -8.15 -1.39 -7.13
CA ALA A 74 -8.88 -1.21 -5.89
C ALA A 74 -9.64 -2.47 -5.48
N LEU A 75 -9.65 -2.71 -4.17
CA LEU A 75 -10.60 -3.58 -3.51
C LEU A 75 -12.03 -3.08 -3.69
N PRO A 76 -13.02 -4.00 -3.75
CA PRO A 76 -14.40 -3.61 -3.63
C PRO A 76 -14.67 -3.01 -2.25
N TRP A 77 -15.55 -2.00 -2.19
CA TRP A 77 -15.98 -1.41 -0.93
C TRP A 77 -16.58 -2.46 0.01
N ASN A 78 -15.95 -2.66 1.17
CA ASN A 78 -16.36 -3.69 2.12
C ASN A 78 -17.21 -3.10 3.26
N THR A 79 -18.50 -3.39 3.23
CA THR A 79 -19.48 -2.96 4.25
C THR A 79 -19.65 -3.96 5.40
N LYS A 80 -18.87 -5.05 5.39
CA LYS A 80 -18.95 -6.11 6.40
C LYS A 80 -17.75 -6.06 7.33
N ALA A 81 -18.02 -5.99 8.63
CA ALA A 81 -16.98 -6.12 9.64
C ALA A 81 -16.33 -7.50 9.56
N GLY A 82 -15.03 -7.56 9.77
CA GLY A 82 -14.24 -8.80 9.75
C GLY A 82 -12.88 -8.63 10.42
N PRO A 83 -12.10 -9.70 10.57
CA PRO A 83 -10.76 -9.65 11.18
C PRO A 83 -9.81 -8.63 10.52
N ASP A 84 -9.98 -8.41 9.22
CA ASP A 84 -9.25 -7.52 8.32
C ASP A 84 -10.03 -6.23 7.99
N ASN A 85 -11.22 -6.04 8.57
CA ASN A 85 -12.07 -4.88 8.33
C ASN A 85 -12.77 -4.45 9.63
N GLY A 86 -11.98 -3.88 10.56
CA GLY A 86 -12.51 -3.36 11.83
C GLY A 86 -13.39 -2.11 11.68
N LYS A 87 -13.32 -1.44 10.53
CA LYS A 87 -14.03 -0.18 10.22
C LYS A 87 -14.72 -0.27 8.85
N PRO A 88 -15.78 -1.08 8.72
CA PRO A 88 -16.44 -1.27 7.43
C PRO A 88 -16.99 0.05 6.87
N ALA A 89 -16.97 0.15 5.54
CA ALA A 89 -17.61 1.26 4.84
C ALA A 89 -19.13 1.24 5.07
N LEU A 90 -19.74 2.41 4.99
CA LEU A 90 -21.19 2.55 4.92
C LEU A 90 -21.58 2.74 3.45
N HIS A 91 -22.48 1.89 2.96
CA HIS A 91 -23.11 2.05 1.65
C HIS A 91 -24.60 1.76 1.78
N TYR A 92 -25.43 2.70 1.36
CA TYR A 92 -26.88 2.53 1.32
C TYR A 92 -27.50 3.35 0.20
N MET A 93 -28.63 2.87 -0.33
CA MET A 93 -29.43 3.62 -1.29
C MET A 93 -30.13 4.79 -0.57
N SER A 94 -29.91 6.01 -1.06
CA SER A 94 -30.55 7.24 -0.57
C SER A 94 -31.81 7.60 -1.37
N ASP A 95 -32.01 6.97 -2.54
CA ASP A 95 -33.22 7.05 -3.36
C ASP A 95 -33.47 5.68 -4.03
N LEU A 96 -34.63 5.10 -3.77
CA LEU A 96 -34.98 3.71 -4.10
C LEU A 96 -35.88 3.62 -5.34
N GLY A 97 -36.06 2.41 -5.88
CA GLY A 97 -36.99 2.13 -6.97
C GLY A 97 -38.26 1.41 -6.52
N ASP A 98 -38.58 1.43 -5.23
CA ASP A 98 -39.70 0.72 -4.62
C ASP A 98 -41.03 1.49 -4.65
N VAL A 99 -41.02 2.69 -5.25
CA VAL A 99 -42.19 3.53 -5.50
C VAL A 99 -42.22 4.03 -6.95
N GLU A 100 -43.42 4.22 -7.50
CA GLU A 100 -43.59 4.77 -8.85
C GLU A 100 -43.10 6.24 -8.88
N SER A 101 -42.04 6.49 -9.64
CA SER A 101 -41.39 7.79 -9.74
C SER A 101 -41.82 8.55 -11.00
N PRO A 102 -41.84 9.90 -10.98
CA PRO A 102 -41.93 10.69 -12.20
C PRO A 102 -40.79 10.36 -13.17
N GLU A 103 -41.03 10.47 -14.47
CA GLU A 103 -40.03 10.22 -15.50
C GLU A 103 -39.11 11.43 -15.73
N PRO A 104 -37.78 11.25 -15.81
CA PRO A 104 -37.06 9.99 -15.61
C PRO A 104 -36.93 9.63 -14.13
N SER A 105 -37.03 8.33 -13.82
CA SER A 105 -36.70 7.84 -12.47
C SER A 105 -35.21 8.03 -12.17
N CYS A 106 -34.90 8.27 -10.90
CA CYS A 106 -33.53 8.44 -10.42
C CYS A 106 -33.32 7.54 -9.21
N HIS A 107 -32.14 6.92 -9.13
CA HIS A 107 -31.73 6.16 -7.96
C HIS A 107 -30.38 6.70 -7.49
N LYS A 108 -30.23 6.78 -6.18
CA LYS A 108 -29.10 7.44 -5.54
C LYS A 108 -28.61 6.58 -4.40
N ASP A 109 -27.34 6.68 -4.10
CA ASP A 109 -26.73 6.05 -2.94
C ASP A 109 -25.92 7.06 -2.14
N PHE A 110 -25.45 6.60 -1.00
CA PHE A 110 -24.55 7.30 -0.10
C PHE A 110 -23.42 6.35 0.27
N ILE A 111 -22.20 6.89 0.31
CA ILE A 111 -21.03 6.19 0.78
C ILE A 111 -20.29 7.00 1.85
N ALA A 112 -19.82 6.34 2.90
CA ALA A 112 -18.89 6.90 3.88
C ALA A 112 -17.84 5.88 4.28
N VAL A 113 -16.62 6.33 4.54
CA VAL A 113 -15.51 5.45 4.90
C VAL A 113 -14.48 6.13 5.79
N ASP A 114 -13.91 5.35 6.72
CA ASP A 114 -12.60 5.58 7.33
C ASP A 114 -11.59 4.67 6.60
N TYR A 115 -10.77 5.25 5.73
CA TYR A 115 -9.99 4.50 4.75
C TYR A 115 -8.58 4.11 5.23
N HIS A 116 -8.11 4.68 6.34
CA HIS A 116 -6.79 4.39 6.93
C HIS A 116 -6.81 3.08 7.73
N GLY A 117 -7.22 2.00 7.06
CA GLY A 117 -7.39 0.67 7.61
C GLY A 117 -6.86 -0.39 6.65
N LYS A 118 -7.42 -1.61 6.72
CA LYS A 118 -6.94 -2.79 5.97
C LYS A 118 -7.91 -3.27 4.89
N GLY A 119 -9.13 -2.70 4.88
CA GLY A 119 -10.22 -3.13 4.01
C GLY A 119 -10.50 -2.19 2.83
N VAL A 120 -9.69 -1.16 2.62
CA VAL A 120 -9.91 -0.13 1.60
C VAL A 120 -8.60 0.18 0.90
N SER A 121 -8.61 0.17 -0.43
CA SER A 121 -7.47 0.67 -1.21
C SER A 121 -7.39 2.18 -1.11
N HIS A 122 -6.28 2.69 -0.60
CA HIS A 122 -6.14 4.12 -0.31
C HIS A 122 -4.73 4.64 -0.57
N LEU A 123 -4.64 5.96 -0.74
CA LEU A 123 -3.42 6.73 -0.86
C LEU A 123 -3.17 7.46 0.45
N ASP A 124 -2.00 7.27 1.03
CA ASP A 124 -1.52 8.06 2.17
C ASP A 124 -0.77 9.29 1.72
N ALA A 125 -1.17 10.43 2.25
CA ALA A 125 -0.47 11.69 2.05
C ALA A 125 0.62 11.89 3.12
N LEU A 126 1.48 12.90 2.93
CA LEU A 126 2.61 13.14 3.83
C LEU A 126 2.20 13.59 5.25
N SER A 127 0.94 14.00 5.41
CA SER A 127 0.33 14.27 6.71
C SER A 127 -0.17 13.04 7.47
N HIS A 128 -0.18 11.85 6.85
CA HIS A 128 -0.76 10.65 7.45
C HIS A 128 0.01 10.17 8.68
N ILE A 129 1.34 10.06 8.57
CA ILE A 129 2.20 9.50 9.61
C ILE A 129 3.17 10.55 10.15
N ALA A 130 3.13 10.70 11.48
CA ALA A 130 4.13 11.44 12.23
C ALA A 130 5.06 10.47 12.97
N TYR A 131 6.36 10.74 12.89
CA TYR A 131 7.37 10.07 13.71
C TYR A 131 7.97 11.07 14.70
N ARG A 132 8.01 10.70 15.99
CA ARG A 132 8.44 11.59 17.09
C ARG A 132 7.71 12.95 17.11
N GLY A 133 6.43 12.95 16.72
CA GLY A 133 5.59 14.14 16.67
C GLY A 133 5.87 15.08 15.49
N GLN A 134 6.70 14.66 14.53
CA GLN A 134 7.04 15.41 13.33
C GLN A 134 6.50 14.70 12.08
N LEU A 135 5.95 15.46 11.15
CA LEU A 135 5.64 15.04 9.80
C LEU A 135 6.87 15.25 8.90
N TYR A 136 6.73 14.89 7.62
CA TYR A 136 7.74 15.19 6.60
C TYR A 136 8.18 16.67 6.64
N ASP A 137 9.44 16.93 6.30
CA ASP A 137 10.06 18.26 6.33
C ASP A 137 10.09 18.92 7.73
N GLY A 138 10.03 18.11 8.79
CA GLY A 138 10.18 18.56 10.18
C GLY A 138 9.02 19.37 10.73
N ARG A 139 7.84 19.30 10.10
CA ARG A 139 6.64 20.01 10.58
C ARG A 139 6.11 19.34 11.84
N THR A 140 5.91 20.12 12.91
CA THR A 140 5.31 19.62 14.15
C THR A 140 3.86 19.21 13.91
N ALA A 141 3.53 17.92 14.04
CA ALA A 141 2.21 17.38 13.69
C ALA A 141 1.05 18.11 14.40
N ARG A 142 1.19 18.36 15.71
CA ARG A 142 0.18 19.07 16.53
C ARG A 142 -0.03 20.54 16.15
N GLU A 143 0.84 21.12 15.33
CA GLU A 143 0.74 22.52 14.86
C GLU A 143 0.09 22.62 13.48
N VAL A 144 0.07 21.52 12.72
CA VAL A 144 -0.38 21.52 11.31
C VAL A 144 -1.50 20.51 11.04
N VAL A 145 -1.93 19.73 12.02
CA VAL A 145 -3.10 18.84 11.91
C VAL A 145 -4.06 19.15 13.06
N ASP A 146 -5.27 19.56 12.71
CA ASP A 146 -6.32 19.91 13.68
C ASP A 146 -7.71 19.43 13.22
N ALA A 147 -8.77 19.91 13.89
CA ALA A 147 -10.14 19.53 13.61
C ALA A 147 -10.65 19.95 12.21
N ALA A 148 -9.95 20.87 11.53
CA ALA A 148 -10.25 21.27 10.15
C ALA A 148 -9.47 20.46 9.10
N GLY A 149 -8.51 19.64 9.52
CA GLY A 149 -7.69 18.78 8.65
C GLY A 149 -6.20 19.08 8.73
N ALA A 150 -5.46 18.62 7.72
CA ALA A 150 -4.02 18.83 7.56
C ALA A 150 -3.71 20.12 6.78
N HIS A 151 -2.89 20.99 7.35
CA HIS A 151 -2.43 22.26 6.77
C HIS A 151 -1.07 22.16 6.07
N PHE A 152 -0.48 20.96 6.05
CA PHE A 152 0.75 20.61 5.36
C PHE A 152 0.67 19.18 4.87
N GLY A 153 1.18 18.89 3.66
CA GLY A 153 1.30 17.52 3.17
C GLY A 153 -0.03 16.78 3.00
N ALA A 154 -1.14 17.53 2.84
CA ALA A 154 -2.46 16.99 2.58
C ALA A 154 -2.54 16.34 1.20
N VAL A 155 -3.46 15.38 1.03
CA VAL A 155 -3.63 14.63 -0.23
C VAL A 155 -3.88 15.52 -1.44
N SER A 156 -4.57 16.65 -1.24
CA SER A 156 -4.83 17.64 -2.30
C SER A 156 -3.57 18.26 -2.88
N ALA A 157 -2.44 18.23 -2.15
CA ALA A 157 -1.15 18.74 -2.64
C ALA A 157 -0.50 17.80 -3.68
N LEU A 158 -0.76 16.49 -3.62
CA LEU A 158 -0.18 15.51 -4.54
C LEU A 158 -0.71 15.68 -5.97
N GLY A 159 -2.01 15.97 -6.09
CA GLY A 159 -2.74 16.00 -7.36
C GLY A 159 -2.93 14.59 -7.95
N PRO A 160 -3.23 14.46 -9.26
CA PRO A 160 -3.22 13.17 -9.93
C PRO A 160 -1.79 12.64 -10.02
N LEU A 161 -1.64 11.34 -9.81
CA LEU A 161 -0.36 10.65 -9.85
C LEU A 161 -0.30 9.82 -11.13
N VAL A 162 0.60 10.18 -12.03
CA VAL A 162 0.83 9.43 -13.28
C VAL A 162 2.34 9.19 -13.40
N THR A 163 2.75 7.93 -13.34
CA THR A 163 4.18 7.56 -13.45
C THR A 163 4.32 6.13 -13.98
N ARG A 164 5.55 5.65 -14.12
CA ARG A 164 5.85 4.24 -14.37
C ARG A 164 5.60 3.46 -13.08
N GLY A 165 4.72 2.48 -13.14
CA GLY A 165 4.55 1.47 -12.10
C GLY A 165 5.46 0.28 -12.38
N VAL A 166 6.06 -0.27 -11.33
CA VAL A 166 6.83 -1.51 -11.33
C VAL A 166 6.18 -2.46 -10.33
N LEU A 167 5.74 -3.62 -10.81
CA LEU A 167 5.22 -4.68 -9.95
C LEU A 167 6.36 -5.61 -9.55
N ILE A 168 6.67 -5.64 -8.25
CA ILE A 168 7.49 -6.67 -7.63
C ILE A 168 6.56 -7.78 -7.15
N ASP A 169 6.37 -8.78 -8.02
CA ASP A 169 5.51 -9.94 -7.75
C ASP A 169 6.32 -11.08 -7.11
N LEU A 170 6.39 -11.08 -5.78
CA LEU A 170 7.19 -12.08 -5.06
C LEU A 170 6.65 -13.51 -5.19
N PRO A 171 5.34 -13.77 -5.08
CA PRO A 171 4.83 -15.12 -5.31
C PRO A 171 5.21 -15.65 -6.70
N ALA A 172 5.10 -14.83 -7.76
CA ALA A 172 5.52 -15.22 -9.10
C ALA A 172 7.03 -15.47 -9.19
N ALA A 173 7.86 -14.60 -8.61
CA ALA A 173 9.32 -14.73 -8.61
C ALA A 173 9.80 -15.99 -7.87
N LEU A 174 9.10 -16.37 -6.79
CA LEU A 174 9.44 -17.53 -5.95
C LEU A 174 8.75 -18.83 -6.39
N GLY A 175 7.79 -18.76 -7.31
CA GLY A 175 7.00 -19.93 -7.74
C GLY A 175 6.05 -20.45 -6.65
N VAL A 176 5.51 -19.56 -5.81
CA VAL A 176 4.54 -19.86 -4.75
C VAL A 176 3.24 -19.11 -4.98
N ASP A 177 2.18 -19.48 -4.25
CA ASP A 177 0.87 -18.86 -4.42
C ASP A 177 0.74 -17.50 -3.68
N TRP A 178 1.39 -17.40 -2.52
CA TRP A 178 1.48 -16.20 -1.67
C TRP A 178 2.66 -16.31 -0.71
N LEU A 179 3.05 -15.20 -0.10
CA LEU A 179 3.87 -15.17 1.12
C LEU A 179 2.97 -15.39 2.34
N GLU A 180 3.43 -16.20 3.30
CA GLU A 180 2.66 -16.39 4.53
C GLU A 180 2.61 -15.11 5.39
N PRO A 181 1.52 -14.86 6.13
CA PRO A 181 1.42 -13.72 7.03
C PRO A 181 2.59 -13.70 8.01
N GLY A 182 3.27 -12.56 8.03
CA GLY A 182 4.45 -12.33 8.84
C GLY A 182 5.76 -12.64 8.15
N THR A 183 5.79 -13.00 6.88
CA THR A 183 7.04 -13.08 6.10
C THR A 183 7.58 -11.68 5.80
N ALA A 184 8.80 -11.41 6.28
CA ALA A 184 9.56 -10.21 5.94
C ALA A 184 10.10 -10.27 4.51
N VAL A 185 10.07 -9.13 3.82
CA VAL A 185 10.66 -8.90 2.50
C VAL A 185 11.85 -7.97 2.64
N HIS A 186 13.04 -8.47 2.36
CA HIS A 186 14.31 -7.77 2.51
C HIS A 186 14.77 -7.12 1.19
N ALA A 187 15.81 -6.28 1.27
CA ALA A 187 16.40 -5.65 0.08
C ALA A 187 16.84 -6.68 -0.98
N GLU A 188 17.40 -7.81 -0.55
CA GLU A 188 17.85 -8.88 -1.45
C GLU A 188 16.70 -9.59 -2.17
N ASP A 189 15.53 -9.69 -1.55
CA ASP A 189 14.33 -10.26 -2.19
C ASP A 189 13.83 -9.36 -3.32
N LEU A 190 13.88 -8.03 -3.12
CA LEU A 190 13.53 -7.08 -4.17
C LEU A 190 14.47 -7.21 -5.38
N LEU A 191 15.78 -7.28 -5.13
CA LEU A 191 16.80 -7.45 -6.19
C LEU A 191 16.67 -8.80 -6.91
N ALA A 192 16.37 -9.87 -6.17
CA ALA A 192 16.14 -11.19 -6.74
C ALA A 192 14.87 -11.21 -7.61
N ALA A 193 13.82 -10.54 -7.16
CA ALA A 193 12.57 -10.42 -7.91
C ALA A 193 12.74 -9.58 -9.18
N GLU A 194 13.49 -8.48 -9.16
CA GLU A 194 13.86 -7.72 -10.36
C GLU A 194 14.51 -8.63 -11.43
N GLN A 195 15.46 -9.47 -11.00
CA GLN A 195 16.13 -10.43 -11.89
C GLN A 195 15.17 -11.50 -12.43
N ALA A 196 14.32 -12.08 -11.56
CA ALA A 196 13.39 -13.14 -11.95
C ALA A 196 12.28 -12.64 -12.88
N LEU A 197 11.80 -11.43 -12.66
CA LEU A 197 10.69 -10.81 -13.40
C LEU A 197 11.17 -10.03 -14.63
N GLY A 198 12.48 -9.80 -14.76
CA GLY A 198 13.06 -9.03 -15.86
C GLY A 198 12.65 -7.55 -15.84
N VAL A 199 12.53 -6.96 -14.66
CA VAL A 199 12.15 -5.55 -14.45
C VAL A 199 13.16 -4.87 -13.54
N THR A 200 13.30 -3.55 -13.67
CA THR A 200 14.13 -2.73 -12.78
C THR A 200 13.36 -1.52 -12.28
N ILE A 201 13.42 -1.29 -10.99
CA ILE A 201 13.01 -0.09 -10.28
C ILE A 201 13.98 1.04 -10.65
N GLY A 202 13.43 2.20 -10.97
CA GLY A 202 14.18 3.41 -11.29
C GLY A 202 13.64 4.64 -10.57
N GLU A 203 14.37 5.74 -10.75
CA GLU A 203 14.01 7.03 -10.17
C GLU A 203 12.62 7.49 -10.65
N GLY A 204 11.79 7.91 -9.68
CA GLY A 204 10.45 8.41 -9.96
C GLY A 204 9.38 7.32 -10.16
N ASP A 205 9.76 6.05 -10.07
CA ASP A 205 8.81 4.94 -10.21
C ASP A 205 7.87 4.83 -9.00
N ALA A 206 6.71 4.24 -9.26
CA ALA A 206 5.86 3.66 -8.25
C ALA A 206 6.20 2.17 -8.10
N VAL A 207 6.65 1.75 -6.92
CA VAL A 207 6.98 0.35 -6.65
C VAL A 207 5.81 -0.30 -5.93
N LEU A 208 5.23 -1.34 -6.55
CA LEU A 208 4.12 -2.11 -5.98
C LEU A 208 4.60 -3.51 -5.59
N LEU A 209 4.56 -3.83 -4.31
CA LEU A 209 4.86 -5.16 -3.79
C LEU A 209 3.59 -6.01 -3.77
N ARG A 210 3.57 -7.12 -4.51
CA ARG A 210 2.54 -8.15 -4.35
C ARG A 210 3.07 -9.27 -3.46
N SER A 211 2.37 -9.51 -2.35
CA SER A 211 2.60 -10.62 -1.43
C SER A 211 1.63 -11.79 -1.64
N GLY A 212 0.55 -11.60 -2.40
CA GLY A 212 -0.54 -12.58 -2.56
C GLY A 212 -1.58 -12.51 -1.44
N HIS A 213 -1.66 -11.38 -0.73
CA HIS A 213 -2.51 -11.20 0.46
C HIS A 213 -3.96 -11.57 0.17
N PHE A 214 -4.57 -10.99 -0.86
CA PHE A 214 -5.99 -11.16 -1.14
C PHE A 214 -6.33 -12.52 -1.73
N ARG A 215 -5.41 -13.15 -2.48
CA ARG A 215 -5.56 -14.55 -2.90
C ARG A 215 -5.61 -15.48 -1.70
N ARG A 216 -4.62 -15.38 -0.79
CA ARG A 216 -4.60 -16.18 0.44
C ARG A 216 -5.87 -16.01 1.25
N ARG A 217 -6.32 -14.76 1.41
CA ARG A 217 -7.56 -14.41 2.10
C ARG A 217 -8.79 -15.06 1.47
N ALA A 218 -8.87 -15.08 0.14
CA ALA A 218 -9.97 -15.70 -0.57
C ALA A 218 -9.98 -17.23 -0.40
N GLU A 219 -8.81 -17.85 -0.38
CA GLU A 219 -8.68 -19.32 -0.30
C GLU A 219 -8.76 -19.86 1.14
N LEU A 220 -8.16 -19.18 2.12
CA LEU A 220 -8.03 -19.66 3.51
C LEU A 220 -8.88 -18.88 4.51
N GLY A 221 -9.52 -17.80 4.08
CA GLY A 221 -10.31 -16.92 4.93
C GLY A 221 -9.53 -15.73 5.50
N ALA A 222 -10.28 -14.79 6.05
CA ALA A 222 -9.72 -13.57 6.62
C ALA A 222 -8.98 -13.82 7.94
N TRP A 223 -7.91 -13.07 8.16
CA TRP A 223 -7.19 -12.97 9.42
C TRP A 223 -7.01 -11.50 9.79
N ASN A 224 -6.51 -11.21 10.99
CA ASN A 224 -6.18 -9.84 11.36
C ASN A 224 -4.75 -9.49 10.90
N PRO A 225 -4.55 -8.66 9.87
CA PRO A 225 -3.23 -8.30 9.38
C PRO A 225 -2.44 -7.39 10.35
N ASP A 226 -3.10 -6.74 11.32
CA ASP A 226 -2.38 -5.99 12.37
C ASP A 226 -1.55 -6.94 13.27
N ASN A 227 -1.93 -8.22 13.33
CA ASN A 227 -1.19 -9.24 14.09
C ASN A 227 -0.11 -9.92 13.27
N ALA A 228 -0.37 -10.20 11.99
CA ALA A 228 0.54 -10.90 11.08
C ALA A 228 0.30 -10.47 9.64
N SER A 229 1.31 -9.94 8.99
CA SER A 229 1.25 -9.44 7.61
C SER A 229 2.60 -9.64 6.94
N ALA A 230 2.60 -10.15 5.71
CA ALA A 230 3.79 -10.08 4.89
C ALA A 230 4.00 -8.61 4.45
N GLY A 231 5.24 -8.19 4.35
CA GLY A 231 5.57 -6.81 4.01
C GLY A 231 7.07 -6.56 4.04
N LEU A 232 7.48 -5.33 3.76
CA LEU A 232 8.87 -4.95 3.79
C LEU A 232 9.41 -5.00 5.22
N HIS A 233 10.62 -5.54 5.33
CA HIS A 233 11.49 -5.27 6.44
C HIS A 233 12.18 -3.90 6.23
N VAL A 234 12.59 -3.27 7.33
CA VAL A 234 13.14 -1.89 7.31
C VAL A 234 14.47 -1.76 6.56
N ASP A 235 15.19 -2.86 6.38
CA ASP A 235 16.45 -2.91 5.62
C ASP A 235 16.25 -2.81 4.10
N ALA A 236 15.04 -3.04 3.60
CA ALA A 236 14.69 -2.80 2.19
C ALA A 236 14.59 -1.30 1.87
N VAL A 237 14.33 -0.45 2.87
CA VAL A 237 14.04 0.97 2.65
C VAL A 237 15.25 1.78 2.15
N PRO A 238 16.49 1.57 2.65
CA PRO A 238 17.69 2.19 2.08
C PRO A 238 17.86 1.95 0.58
N LEU A 239 17.59 0.74 0.09
CA LEU A 239 17.66 0.43 -1.34
C LEU A 239 16.63 1.26 -2.12
N LEU A 240 15.38 1.30 -1.66
CA LEU A 240 14.33 2.11 -2.28
C LEU A 240 14.62 3.61 -2.25
N ALA A 241 15.27 4.08 -1.17
CA ALA A 241 15.72 5.47 -1.04
C ALA A 241 16.83 5.81 -2.04
N GLU A 242 17.82 4.92 -2.19
CA GLU A 242 18.90 5.05 -3.18
C GLU A 242 18.37 5.09 -4.61
N LEU A 243 17.42 4.21 -4.92
CA LEU A 243 16.75 4.16 -6.24
C LEU A 243 15.86 5.37 -6.52
N GLY A 244 15.52 6.16 -5.49
CA GLY A 244 14.80 7.42 -5.66
C GLY A 244 13.33 7.24 -6.09
N ILE A 245 12.64 6.25 -5.52
CA ILE A 245 11.22 6.01 -5.81
C ILE A 245 10.35 7.23 -5.46
N ALA A 246 9.20 7.36 -6.14
CA ALA A 246 8.25 8.45 -5.89
C ALA A 246 6.96 8.00 -5.21
N LEU A 247 6.64 6.70 -5.25
CA LEU A 247 5.45 6.11 -4.65
C LEU A 247 5.78 4.66 -4.27
N LEU A 248 5.31 4.23 -3.10
CA LEU A 248 5.41 2.84 -2.65
C LEU A 248 4.00 2.31 -2.44
N GLY A 249 3.76 1.02 -2.68
CA GLY A 249 2.49 0.41 -2.34
C GLY A 249 2.52 -1.10 -2.42
N GLY A 250 1.38 -1.71 -2.16
CA GLY A 250 1.24 -3.15 -2.26
C GLY A 250 -0.16 -3.66 -1.94
N ASP A 251 -0.30 -4.98 -1.90
CA ASP A 251 -1.53 -5.66 -1.49
C ASP A 251 -1.68 -5.81 0.04
N GLY A 252 -0.85 -5.08 0.79
CA GLY A 252 -0.96 -4.84 2.23
C GLY A 252 -0.62 -3.37 2.53
N ASP A 253 -0.12 -3.08 3.73
CA ASP A 253 0.33 -1.74 4.14
C ASP A 253 1.84 -1.53 3.96
N SER A 254 2.48 -2.34 3.11
CA SER A 254 3.95 -2.39 2.92
C SER A 254 4.78 -2.84 4.13
N ASP A 255 4.17 -3.12 5.27
CA ASP A 255 4.84 -3.14 6.56
C ASP A 255 4.69 -4.55 7.18
N VAL A 256 5.79 -5.25 7.45
CA VAL A 256 5.70 -6.61 8.01
C VAL A 256 5.14 -6.59 9.44
N ARG A 257 4.31 -7.57 9.80
CA ARG A 257 3.81 -7.79 11.17
C ARG A 257 4.12 -9.20 11.65
N PRO A 258 4.63 -9.41 12.89
CA PRO A 258 4.96 -8.39 13.89
C PRO A 258 6.08 -7.45 13.44
N SER A 259 6.05 -6.22 13.95
CA SER A 259 7.05 -5.21 13.59
C SER A 259 8.45 -5.67 13.99
N PRO A 260 9.46 -5.47 13.12
CA PRO A 260 10.86 -5.76 13.46
C PRO A 260 11.46 -4.70 14.39
N VAL A 261 10.78 -3.58 14.65
CA VAL A 261 11.30 -2.45 15.44
C VAL A 261 10.63 -2.35 16.80
N GLU A 262 11.44 -2.29 17.87
CA GLU A 262 10.95 -2.20 19.24
C GLU A 262 10.03 -0.98 19.47
N GLY A 263 8.81 -1.26 19.91
CA GLY A 263 7.82 -0.25 20.30
C GLY A 263 7.35 0.64 19.14
N LEU A 264 7.53 0.23 17.88
CA LEU A 264 7.06 0.97 16.71
C LEU A 264 6.23 0.03 15.82
N HIS A 265 4.94 0.34 15.64
CA HIS A 265 4.03 -0.54 14.90
C HIS A 265 4.31 -0.55 13.39
N SER A 266 4.50 0.61 12.77
CA SER A 266 4.61 0.78 11.31
C SER A 266 5.92 1.48 10.92
N PRO A 267 7.09 0.82 11.10
CA PRO A 267 8.38 1.44 10.82
C PRO A 267 8.60 1.77 9.35
N VAL A 268 8.09 0.97 8.40
CA VAL A 268 8.24 1.26 6.97
C VAL A 268 7.46 2.52 6.60
N HIS A 269 6.25 2.71 7.13
CA HIS A 269 5.51 3.96 6.94
C HIS A 269 6.28 5.17 7.47
N ALA A 270 6.88 5.07 8.66
CA ALA A 270 7.64 6.17 9.25
C ALA A 270 8.87 6.53 8.39
N LEU A 271 9.57 5.54 7.82
CA LEU A 271 10.69 5.80 6.91
C LEU A 271 10.20 6.38 5.58
N ALA A 272 9.22 5.75 4.92
CA ALA A 272 8.74 6.16 3.62
C ALA A 272 8.06 7.55 3.68
N ILE A 273 7.02 7.71 4.50
CA ILE A 273 6.24 8.94 4.56
C ILE A 273 7.02 10.04 5.29
N THR A 274 7.41 9.78 6.54
CA THR A 274 7.95 10.84 7.40
C THR A 274 9.41 11.17 7.07
N ALA A 275 10.28 10.18 6.83
CA ALA A 275 11.69 10.47 6.53
C ALA A 275 11.91 10.88 5.06
N MET A 276 11.39 10.09 4.12
CA MET A 276 11.67 10.22 2.68
C MET A 276 10.64 11.08 1.92
N GLY A 277 9.46 11.32 2.50
CA GLY A 277 8.38 12.04 1.83
C GLY A 277 7.76 11.25 0.67
N VAL A 278 7.77 9.93 0.74
CA VAL A 278 7.15 9.02 -0.24
C VAL A 278 5.72 8.70 0.21
N PRO A 279 4.68 9.10 -0.56
CA PRO A 279 3.31 8.67 -0.29
C PRO A 279 3.14 7.16 -0.49
N LEU A 280 2.10 6.56 0.10
CA LEU A 280 1.85 5.12 0.05
C LEU A 280 0.52 4.76 -0.62
N LEU A 281 0.47 3.64 -1.33
CA LEU A 281 -0.75 2.99 -1.80
C LEU A 281 -0.96 1.68 -1.05
N ASP A 282 -1.96 1.67 -0.18
CA ASP A 282 -2.22 0.55 0.72
C ASP A 282 -3.39 -0.31 0.26
N ASN A 283 -3.31 -1.60 0.54
CA ASN A 283 -4.35 -2.61 0.32
C ASN A 283 -4.84 -2.68 -1.13
N LEU A 284 -3.94 -2.72 -2.11
CA LEU A 284 -4.29 -2.87 -3.51
C LEU A 284 -4.69 -4.32 -3.85
N ASP A 285 -5.67 -4.50 -4.73
CA ASP A 285 -5.90 -5.80 -5.37
C ASP A 285 -4.95 -5.94 -6.56
N LEU A 286 -3.87 -6.70 -6.39
CA LEU A 286 -2.83 -6.90 -7.39
C LEU A 286 -2.95 -8.25 -8.13
N GLU A 287 -3.97 -9.05 -7.87
CA GLU A 287 -4.12 -10.40 -8.45
C GLU A 287 -4.34 -10.34 -9.97
N VAL A 288 -5.21 -9.44 -10.42
CA VAL A 288 -5.48 -9.25 -11.85
C VAL A 288 -4.27 -8.64 -12.55
N LEU A 289 -3.56 -7.72 -11.88
CA LEU A 289 -2.36 -7.10 -12.44
C LEU A 289 -1.24 -8.13 -12.61
N SER A 290 -0.99 -8.96 -11.60
CA SER A 290 -0.03 -10.07 -11.65
C SER A 290 -0.27 -10.96 -12.87
N THR A 291 -1.52 -11.40 -13.05
CA THR A 291 -1.91 -12.25 -14.19
C THR A 291 -1.67 -11.54 -15.54
N ALA A 292 -2.02 -10.25 -15.63
CA ALA A 292 -1.86 -9.48 -16.86
C ALA A 292 -0.37 -9.23 -17.19
N CYS A 293 0.45 -8.88 -16.20
CA CYS A 293 1.90 -8.72 -16.34
C CYS A 293 2.56 -10.03 -16.78
N ALA A 294 2.18 -11.16 -16.19
CA ALA A 294 2.69 -12.48 -16.56
C ALA A 294 2.32 -12.86 -18.00
N ALA A 295 1.10 -12.54 -18.44
CA ALA A 295 0.65 -12.80 -19.81
C ALA A 295 1.43 -11.98 -20.86
N GLU A 296 1.85 -10.75 -20.53
CA GLU A 296 2.67 -9.91 -21.40
C GLU A 296 4.19 -10.13 -21.22
N GLY A 297 4.61 -10.86 -20.18
CA GLY A 297 6.01 -10.97 -19.78
C GLY A 297 6.63 -9.62 -19.40
N ARG A 298 5.83 -8.69 -18.87
CA ARG A 298 6.23 -7.32 -18.55
C ARG A 298 5.63 -6.90 -17.22
N TYR A 299 6.49 -6.49 -16.28
CA TYR A 299 6.11 -6.06 -14.93
C TYR A 299 6.24 -4.55 -14.72
N GLU A 300 6.25 -3.80 -15.82
CA GLU A 300 6.23 -2.34 -15.84
C GLU A 300 5.05 -1.82 -16.68
N PHE A 301 4.42 -0.74 -16.22
CA PHE A 301 3.21 -0.21 -16.83
C PHE A 301 3.06 1.28 -16.56
N LEU A 302 2.14 1.94 -17.27
CA LEU A 302 1.69 3.26 -16.88
C LEU A 302 0.75 3.11 -15.67
N LEU A 303 1.11 3.70 -14.53
CA LEU A 303 0.26 3.81 -13.36
C LEU A 303 -0.48 5.14 -13.37
N VAL A 304 -1.80 5.10 -13.17
CA VAL A 304 -2.65 6.27 -12.98
C VAL A 304 -3.38 6.17 -11.65
N VAL A 305 -3.22 7.15 -10.78
CA VAL A 305 -3.95 7.29 -9.52
C VAL A 305 -4.54 8.68 -9.43
N ALA A 306 -5.85 8.76 -9.17
CA ALA A 306 -6.53 10.02 -8.94
C ALA A 306 -7.14 10.01 -7.53
N PRO A 307 -6.52 10.66 -6.53
CA PRO A 307 -7.17 10.86 -5.25
C PRO A 307 -8.37 11.78 -5.40
N LEU A 308 -9.34 11.62 -4.50
CA LEU A 308 -10.43 12.57 -4.33
C LEU A 308 -9.85 13.94 -3.95
N ASN A 309 -10.50 15.01 -4.41
CA ASN A 309 -10.15 16.36 -4.01
C ASN A 309 -10.66 16.64 -2.60
N ILE A 310 -9.87 16.24 -1.60
CA ILE A 310 -10.15 16.43 -0.17
C ILE A 310 -9.14 17.44 0.39
N PRO A 311 -9.45 18.74 0.38
CA PRO A 311 -8.62 19.75 1.06
C PRO A 311 -8.44 19.37 2.53
N GLY A 312 -7.20 19.36 3.00
CA GLY A 312 -6.85 18.95 4.36
C GLY A 312 -6.98 17.45 4.65
N GLY A 313 -7.25 16.61 3.64
CA GLY A 313 -7.31 15.16 3.80
C GLY A 313 -5.93 14.57 4.05
N THR A 314 -5.84 13.62 4.99
CA THR A 314 -4.58 12.90 5.29
C THR A 314 -4.26 11.79 4.30
N GLY A 315 -5.18 11.52 3.38
CA GLY A 315 -5.10 10.51 2.33
C GLY A 315 -6.39 10.53 1.51
N SER A 316 -6.60 9.54 0.65
CA SER A 316 -7.83 9.36 -0.11
C SER A 316 -8.07 7.89 -0.41
N PRO A 317 -9.32 7.39 -0.38
CA PRO A 317 -9.64 6.16 -1.09
C PRO A 317 -9.35 6.36 -2.59
N VAL A 318 -8.82 5.35 -3.26
CA VAL A 318 -8.43 5.44 -4.67
C VAL A 318 -8.75 4.15 -5.40
N ASN A 319 -8.94 4.26 -6.72
CA ASN A 319 -8.88 3.13 -7.64
C ASN A 319 -7.72 3.34 -8.62
N PRO A 320 -6.50 2.95 -8.23
CA PRO A 320 -5.36 2.97 -9.13
C PRO A 320 -5.63 2.10 -10.35
N VAL A 321 -5.17 2.55 -11.52
CA VAL A 321 -5.28 1.81 -12.77
C VAL A 321 -3.90 1.64 -13.37
N ALA A 322 -3.53 0.39 -13.65
CA ALA A 322 -2.40 0.06 -14.49
C ALA A 322 -2.85 0.01 -15.96
N VAL A 323 -2.05 0.57 -16.87
CA VAL A 323 -2.27 0.52 -18.32
C VAL A 323 -1.04 -0.10 -18.98
N LEU A 324 -1.23 -1.28 -19.60
CA LEU A 324 -0.17 -2.12 -20.17
C LEU A 324 0.13 -1.84 -21.65
#